data_AF-A0A2V8TQR3-F1
#
_entry.id   AF-A0A2V8TQR3-F1
#
_cell.length_a   1.000
_cell.length_b   1.000
_cell.length_c   1.000
_cell.angle_alpha   90.00
_cell.angle_beta   90.00
_cell.angle_gamma   90.00
#
_symmetry.space_group_name_H-M   'P 1'
#
loop_
_entity.id
_entity.type
_entity.pdbx_description
1 polymer ?
#
loop_
_entity_poly.entity_id
_entity_poly.type
_entity_poly.pdbx_seq_one_letter_code
_entity_poly.pdbx_strand_id
1 'polypeptide(L)'
;MGRDVLEIRDLLEEILTRPEGVDPQFRDRLLRFLKLFWINNGNHNDRTRQKFVPEFTFADLQTAARAAVRNGAHVKLTFRETLEQKLARLQPAIFDPAVDPLSTCKTPPPGQDILTCSSVNFQEGLRLADLNGVVEKYPLNSRLVKRDGRVVEEVYRAGRKEIPPGRYARELRTVIGFLEKARALADESQAAVLDRLIDYFATGDPGAFKAYNIE
;
A
#
# COMPACT_ATOMS: atom_id res chain seq x y z
N MET A 1 0.18 -4.83 3.45
CA MET A 1 0.31 -4.55 2.01
C MET A 1 1.78 -4.22 1.72
N GLY A 2 2.35 -4.74 0.64
CA GLY A 2 3.74 -4.53 0.24
C GLY A 2 4.01 -3.14 -0.36
N ARG A 3 5.28 -2.75 -0.48
CA ARG A 3 5.70 -1.41 -0.94
C ARG A 3 5.17 -1.06 -2.34
N ASP A 4 5.29 -1.99 -3.29
CA ASP A 4 5.01 -1.74 -4.71
C ASP A 4 3.58 -2.10 -5.14
N VAL A 5 2.73 -2.55 -4.21
CA VAL A 5 1.40 -3.13 -4.53
C VAL A 5 0.52 -2.17 -5.34
N LEU A 6 0.53 -0.87 -5.01
CA LEU A 6 -0.27 0.11 -5.73
C LEU A 6 0.24 0.33 -7.16
N GLU A 7 1.56 0.37 -7.36
CA GLU A 7 2.14 0.50 -8.70
C GLU A 7 1.90 -0.72 -9.56
N ILE A 8 1.99 -1.92 -8.97
CA ILE A 8 1.68 -3.18 -9.64
C ILE A 8 0.21 -3.20 -10.02
N ARG A 9 -0.69 -2.87 -9.09
CA ARG A 9 -2.14 -2.83 -9.36
C ARG A 9 -2.46 -1.88 -10.50
N ASP A 10 -2.02 -0.62 -10.41
CA ASP A 10 -2.29 0.41 -11.41
C ASP A 10 -1.78 -0.02 -12.80
N LEU A 11 -0.55 -0.57 -12.88
CA LEU A 11 0.01 -1.08 -14.14
C LEU A 11 -0.85 -2.21 -14.74
N LEU A 12 -1.20 -3.21 -13.93
CA LEU A 12 -1.91 -4.39 -14.40
C LEU A 12 -3.37 -4.07 -14.77
N GLU A 13 -4.02 -3.15 -14.03
CA GLU A 13 -5.37 -2.67 -14.34
C GLU A 13 -5.40 -1.85 -15.64
N GLU A 14 -4.41 -1.00 -15.88
CA GLU A 14 -4.27 -0.27 -17.15
C GLU A 14 -4.13 -1.23 -18.34
N ILE A 15 -3.39 -2.33 -18.18
CA ILE A 15 -3.27 -3.35 -19.23
C ILE A 15 -4.61 -4.10 -19.42
N LEU A 16 -5.28 -4.48 -18.33
CA LEU A 16 -6.54 -5.23 -18.39
C LEU A 16 -7.67 -4.43 -19.05
N THR A 17 -7.71 -3.11 -18.81
CA THR A 17 -8.75 -2.18 -19.27
C THR A 17 -8.50 -1.61 -20.67
N ARG A 18 -7.36 -1.94 -21.29
CA ARG A 18 -7.01 -1.63 -22.68
C ARG A 18 -6.80 -2.91 -23.49
N PRO A 19 -7.88 -3.62 -23.82
CA PRO A 19 -7.80 -4.94 -24.46
C PRO A 19 -7.29 -4.89 -25.91
N GLU A 20 -7.33 -3.74 -26.56
CA GLU A 20 -6.95 -3.58 -27.96
C GLU A 20 -5.48 -4.00 -28.15
N GLY A 21 -5.23 -4.93 -29.07
CA GLY A 21 -3.89 -5.41 -29.38
C GLY A 21 -3.21 -6.26 -28.28
N VAL A 22 -3.91 -6.58 -27.18
CA VAL A 22 -3.44 -7.51 -26.14
C VAL A 22 -3.96 -8.91 -26.47
N ASP A 23 -3.08 -9.93 -26.37
CA ASP A 23 -3.47 -11.33 -26.58
C ASP A 23 -4.63 -11.72 -25.62
N PRO A 24 -5.77 -12.20 -26.14
CA PRO A 24 -6.90 -12.64 -25.31
C PRO A 24 -6.51 -13.71 -24.28
N GLN A 25 -5.62 -14.64 -24.63
CA GLN A 25 -5.23 -15.71 -23.71
C GLN A 25 -4.39 -15.18 -22.54
N PHE A 26 -3.45 -14.27 -22.82
CA PHE A 26 -2.76 -13.50 -21.79
C PHE A 26 -3.75 -12.72 -20.92
N ARG A 27 -4.71 -12.02 -21.53
CA ARG A 27 -5.69 -11.20 -20.80
C ARG A 27 -6.50 -12.03 -19.80
N ASP A 28 -6.88 -13.25 -20.17
CA ASP A 28 -7.58 -14.17 -19.26
C ASP A 28 -6.71 -14.59 -18.07
N ARG A 29 -5.42 -14.87 -18.30
CA ARG A 29 -4.46 -15.15 -17.22
C ARG A 29 -4.24 -13.92 -16.32
N LEU A 30 -4.13 -12.73 -16.91
CA LEU A 30 -4.04 -11.46 -16.19
C LEU A 30 -5.26 -11.21 -15.31
N LEU A 31 -6.47 -11.41 -15.84
CA LEU A 31 -7.70 -11.25 -15.09
C LEU A 31 -7.80 -12.23 -13.92
N ARG A 32 -7.38 -13.49 -14.09
CA ARG A 32 -7.31 -14.46 -12.99
C ARG A 32 -6.34 -14.01 -11.89
N PHE A 33 -5.15 -13.55 -12.27
CA PHE A 33 -4.18 -13.02 -11.32
C PHE A 33 -4.72 -11.79 -10.58
N LEU A 34 -5.32 -10.83 -11.30
CA LEU A 34 -5.89 -9.62 -10.71
C LEU A 34 -7.06 -9.91 -9.77
N LYS A 35 -7.91 -10.89 -10.06
CA LYS A 35 -8.97 -11.32 -9.13
C LYS A 35 -8.41 -11.77 -7.78
N LEU A 36 -7.34 -12.57 -7.80
CA LEU A 36 -6.62 -12.95 -6.58
C LEU A 36 -5.91 -11.75 -5.95
N PHE A 37 -5.34 -10.86 -6.75
CA PHE A 37 -4.68 -9.66 -6.26
C PHE A 37 -5.64 -8.73 -5.52
N TRP A 38 -6.84 -8.50 -6.06
CA TRP A 38 -7.85 -7.61 -5.48
C TRP A 38 -8.38 -8.14 -4.15
N ILE A 39 -8.77 -9.42 -4.09
CA ILE A 39 -9.32 -10.00 -2.85
C ILE A 39 -8.28 -10.03 -1.72
N ASN A 40 -7.00 -10.14 -2.06
CA ASN A 40 -5.90 -10.16 -1.09
C ASN A 40 -5.23 -8.79 -0.88
N ASN A 41 -5.68 -7.74 -1.57
CA ASN A 41 -5.06 -6.41 -1.52
C ASN A 41 -3.55 -6.43 -1.86
N GLY A 42 -3.13 -7.27 -2.81
CA GLY A 42 -1.74 -7.51 -3.17
C GLY A 42 -1.49 -8.93 -3.66
N ASN A 43 -0.24 -9.25 -3.99
CA ASN A 43 0.19 -10.59 -4.44
C ASN A 43 0.62 -11.52 -3.31
N HIS A 44 0.05 -11.37 -2.11
CA HIS A 44 0.25 -12.26 -0.97
C HIS A 44 -1.09 -12.77 -0.49
N ASN A 45 -1.25 -14.06 -0.27
CA ASN A 45 -2.49 -14.62 0.25
C ASN A 45 -2.76 -14.10 1.67
N ASP A 46 -3.93 -13.52 1.93
CA ASP A 46 -4.24 -12.88 3.22
C ASP A 46 -4.29 -13.88 4.40
N ARG A 47 -4.56 -15.16 4.12
CA ARG A 47 -4.57 -16.22 5.13
C ARG A 47 -3.18 -16.81 5.38
N THR A 48 -2.51 -17.27 4.32
CA THR A 48 -1.21 -17.96 4.46
C THR A 48 -0.02 -17.01 4.51
N ARG A 49 -0.22 -15.74 4.12
CA ARG A 49 0.79 -14.69 3.95
C ARG A 49 1.81 -14.95 2.86
N GLN A 50 1.69 -16.06 2.14
CA GLN A 50 2.62 -16.44 1.08
C GLN A 50 2.37 -15.66 -0.20
N LYS A 51 3.46 -15.26 -0.85
CA LYS A 51 3.43 -14.67 -2.18
C LYS A 51 2.87 -15.68 -3.19
N PHE A 52 2.06 -15.19 -4.12
CA PHE A 52 1.68 -15.92 -5.33
C PHE A 52 2.15 -15.14 -6.55
N VAL A 53 2.59 -15.86 -7.58
CA VAL A 53 3.12 -15.31 -8.82
C VAL A 53 2.15 -15.58 -9.97
N PRO A 54 2.13 -14.75 -11.03
CA PRO A 54 1.24 -14.97 -12.17
C PRO A 54 1.63 -16.20 -13.01
N GLU A 55 0.67 -16.74 -13.75
CA GLU A 55 0.86 -17.86 -14.71
C GLU A 55 1.32 -17.41 -16.11
N PHE A 56 1.62 -16.13 -16.29
CA PHE A 56 2.19 -15.59 -17.53
C PHE A 56 3.66 -15.23 -17.31
N THR A 57 4.41 -15.05 -18.40
CA THR A 57 5.83 -14.70 -18.32
C THR A 57 6.03 -13.18 -18.25
N PHE A 58 7.24 -12.76 -17.85
CA PHE A 58 7.63 -11.36 -17.92
C PHE A 58 7.60 -10.82 -19.37
N ALA A 59 7.98 -11.64 -20.35
CA ALA A 59 7.93 -11.27 -21.77
C ALA A 59 6.49 -11.04 -22.26
N ASP A 60 5.53 -11.85 -21.79
CA ASP A 60 4.11 -11.63 -22.07
C ASP A 60 3.65 -10.28 -21.50
N LEU A 61 4.02 -9.98 -20.24
CA LEU A 61 3.70 -8.72 -19.59
C LEU A 61 4.28 -7.52 -20.36
N GLN A 62 5.55 -7.59 -20.80
CA GLN A 62 6.17 -6.54 -21.61
C GLN A 62 5.42 -6.31 -22.92
N THR A 63 5.06 -7.39 -23.61
CA THR A 63 4.32 -7.33 -24.87
C THR A 63 2.96 -6.67 -24.69
N ALA A 64 2.21 -7.11 -23.68
CA ALA A 64 0.90 -6.56 -23.36
C ALA A 64 0.98 -5.09 -22.90
N ALA A 65 1.95 -4.74 -22.06
CA ALA A 65 2.15 -3.36 -21.61
C ALA A 65 2.44 -2.41 -22.78
N ARG A 66 3.29 -2.81 -23.72
CA ARG A 66 3.57 -2.01 -24.93
C ARG A 66 2.33 -1.85 -25.80
N ALA A 67 1.54 -2.92 -25.97
CA ALA A 67 0.29 -2.87 -26.73
C ALA A 67 -0.72 -1.91 -26.06
N ALA A 68 -0.95 -2.06 -24.76
CA ALA A 68 -1.84 -1.21 -23.99
C ALA A 68 -1.42 0.27 -24.07
N VAL A 69 -0.13 0.60 -23.90
CA VAL A 69 0.36 1.98 -24.01
C VAL A 69 0.18 2.55 -25.42
N ARG A 70 0.45 1.78 -26.48
CA ARG A 70 0.15 2.21 -27.87
C ARG A 70 -1.33 2.50 -28.08
N ASN A 71 -2.20 1.82 -27.34
CA ASN A 71 -3.65 1.99 -27.36
C ASN A 71 -4.19 2.90 -26.23
N GLY A 72 -3.34 3.77 -25.68
CA GLY A 72 -3.77 4.83 -24.77
C GLY A 72 -3.88 4.45 -23.29
N ALA A 73 -3.26 3.35 -22.86
CA ALA A 73 -3.07 3.08 -21.42
C ALA A 73 -2.24 4.19 -20.77
N HIS A 74 -2.71 4.67 -19.61
CA HIS A 74 -2.03 5.70 -18.83
C HIS A 74 -1.20 5.06 -17.72
N VAL A 75 -0.04 4.52 -18.08
CA VAL A 75 0.90 3.96 -17.10
C VAL A 75 1.62 5.10 -16.36
N LYS A 76 1.47 5.15 -15.03
CA LYS A 76 2.15 6.14 -14.19
C LYS A 76 3.65 5.82 -14.09
N LEU A 77 4.47 6.74 -14.59
CA LEU A 77 5.94 6.67 -14.57
C LEU A 77 6.50 7.70 -13.57
N THR A 78 7.59 7.34 -12.89
CA THR A 78 8.35 8.31 -12.10
C THR A 78 9.18 9.23 -12.99
N PHE A 79 9.80 10.28 -12.42
CA PHE A 79 10.53 11.28 -13.20
C PHE A 79 11.65 10.63 -14.04
N ARG A 80 11.55 10.78 -15.38
CA ARG A 80 12.47 10.20 -16.38
C ARG A 80 12.48 8.66 -16.45
N GLU A 81 11.54 7.98 -15.80
CA GLU A 81 11.39 6.53 -15.93
C GLU A 81 10.69 6.19 -17.24
N THR A 82 11.22 5.21 -17.97
CA THR A 82 10.60 4.61 -19.15
C THR A 82 9.71 3.43 -18.75
N LEU A 83 8.79 3.02 -19.64
CA LEU A 83 7.98 1.82 -19.43
C LEU A 83 8.84 0.59 -19.12
N GLU A 84 9.92 0.37 -19.88
CA GLU A 84 10.80 -0.78 -19.70
C GLU A 84 11.52 -0.75 -18.34
N GLN A 85 11.96 0.43 -17.89
CA GLN A 85 12.57 0.57 -16.56
C GLN A 85 11.58 0.27 -15.44
N LYS A 86 10.32 0.73 -15.56
CA LYS A 86 9.27 0.40 -14.60
C LYS A 86 9.00 -1.10 -14.57
N LEU A 87 8.85 -1.73 -15.73
CA LEU A 87 8.61 -3.17 -15.85
C LEU A 87 9.76 -3.98 -15.24
N ALA A 88 11.01 -3.64 -15.57
CA ALA A 88 12.19 -4.30 -15.01
C ALA A 88 12.28 -4.13 -13.48
N ARG A 89 11.99 -2.93 -12.96
CA ARG A 89 11.98 -2.66 -11.52
C ARG A 89 10.91 -3.47 -10.78
N LEU A 90 9.72 -3.60 -11.35
CA LEU A 90 8.61 -4.35 -10.74
C LEU A 90 8.71 -5.88 -10.96
N GLN A 91 9.55 -6.33 -11.89
CA GLN A 91 9.66 -7.74 -12.24
C GLN A 91 9.92 -8.65 -11.02
N PRO A 92 10.90 -8.39 -10.12
CA PRO A 92 11.14 -9.29 -8.99
C PRO A 92 9.94 -9.31 -8.02
N ALA A 93 9.33 -8.15 -7.78
CA ALA A 93 8.16 -8.03 -6.91
C ALA A 93 6.95 -8.83 -7.45
N ILE A 94 6.80 -8.96 -8.78
CA ILE A 94 5.70 -9.69 -9.41
C ILE A 94 6.01 -11.18 -9.57
N PHE A 95 7.21 -11.53 -10.07
CA PHE A 95 7.51 -12.87 -10.61
C PHE A 95 8.49 -13.70 -9.79
N ASP A 96 9.34 -13.10 -8.96
CA ASP A 96 10.33 -13.85 -8.20
C ASP A 96 9.74 -14.34 -6.87
N PRO A 97 9.47 -15.65 -6.68
CA PRO A 97 8.90 -16.15 -5.44
C PRO A 97 9.83 -15.99 -4.22
N ALA A 98 11.14 -15.77 -4.42
CA ALA A 98 12.11 -15.54 -3.36
C ALA A 98 12.19 -14.07 -2.91
N VAL A 99 11.70 -13.13 -3.72
CA VAL A 99 11.59 -11.72 -3.32
C VAL A 99 10.29 -11.51 -2.57
N ASP A 100 10.40 -11.06 -1.32
CA ASP A 100 9.26 -10.82 -0.43
C ASP A 100 8.31 -12.03 -0.32
N PRO A 101 8.82 -13.23 0.05
CA PRO A 101 8.04 -14.47 -0.01
C PRO A 101 6.85 -14.47 0.97
N LEU A 102 6.93 -13.67 2.03
CA LEU A 102 5.93 -13.57 3.09
C LEU A 102 5.54 -12.11 3.31
N SER A 103 4.24 -11.82 3.39
CA SER A 103 3.79 -10.50 3.85
C SER A 103 4.04 -10.31 5.34
N THR A 104 3.91 -11.36 6.13
CA THR A 104 4.22 -11.35 7.57
C THR A 104 4.96 -12.62 7.91
N CYS A 105 6.22 -12.48 8.29
CA CYS A 105 7.12 -13.55 8.63
C CYS A 105 7.20 -13.70 10.16
N LYS A 106 6.89 -14.90 10.65
CA LYS A 106 6.91 -15.24 12.09
C LYS A 106 8.16 -16.00 12.50
N THR A 107 8.83 -16.63 11.54
CA THR A 107 10.04 -17.43 11.76
C THR A 107 11.11 -16.94 10.77
N PRO A 108 11.93 -15.96 11.17
CA PRO A 108 12.94 -15.41 10.28
C PRO A 108 14.00 -16.44 9.90
N PRO A 109 14.49 -16.44 8.64
CA PRO A 109 15.65 -17.23 8.27
C PRO A 109 16.93 -16.68 8.93
N PRO A 110 18.03 -17.47 8.98
CA PRO A 110 19.30 -17.01 9.55
C PRO A 110 19.75 -15.67 8.95
N GLY A 111 20.16 -14.74 9.82
CA GLY A 111 20.62 -13.41 9.44
C GLY A 111 19.52 -12.36 9.23
N GLN A 112 18.25 -12.74 9.29
CA GLN A 112 17.10 -11.83 9.21
C GLN A 112 16.33 -11.76 10.54
N ASP A 113 15.49 -10.75 10.68
CA ASP A 113 14.47 -10.64 11.73
C ASP A 113 13.07 -10.46 11.12
N ILE A 114 12.04 -10.43 11.97
CA ILE A 114 10.63 -10.34 11.56
C ILE A 114 10.31 -9.10 10.72
N LEU A 115 11.06 -8.00 10.85
CA LEU A 115 10.86 -6.80 10.05
C LEU A 115 11.49 -6.99 8.66
N THR A 116 12.71 -7.50 8.61
CA THR A 116 13.43 -7.68 7.34
C THR A 116 12.90 -8.83 6.49
N CYS A 117 12.29 -9.86 7.09
CA CYS A 117 11.69 -10.99 6.36
C CYS A 117 10.20 -10.80 6.03
N SER A 118 9.60 -9.68 6.44
CA SER A 118 8.20 -9.37 6.14
C SER A 118 8.09 -8.27 5.09
N SER A 119 7.22 -8.45 4.09
CA SER A 119 7.00 -7.42 3.06
C SER A 119 6.00 -6.33 3.45
N VAL A 120 5.31 -6.45 4.60
CA VAL A 120 4.37 -5.42 5.06
C VAL A 120 5.03 -4.05 5.19
N ASN A 121 4.34 -3.03 4.71
CA ASN A 121 4.87 -1.69 4.58
C ASN A 121 4.69 -0.80 5.84
N PHE A 122 4.67 -1.39 7.04
CA PHE A 122 4.58 -0.64 8.30
C PHE A 122 5.94 -0.17 8.82
N GLN A 123 7.02 -0.78 8.33
CA GLN A 123 8.40 -0.41 8.63
C GLN A 123 9.21 -0.31 7.33
N GLU A 124 10.25 0.54 7.31
CA GLU A 124 11.18 0.64 6.18
C GLU A 124 12.62 0.86 6.62
N GLY A 125 13.52 0.03 6.10
CA GLY A 125 14.96 0.15 6.34
C GLY A 125 15.35 -0.12 7.80
N LEU A 126 14.49 -0.83 8.55
CA LEU A 126 14.67 -1.12 9.97
C LEU A 126 14.89 -2.61 10.20
N ARG A 127 15.70 -2.90 11.21
CA ARG A 127 15.83 -4.21 11.87
C ARG A 127 15.18 -4.14 13.24
N LEU A 128 14.84 -5.27 13.83
CA LEU A 128 14.22 -5.32 15.16
C LEU A 128 15.10 -4.64 16.23
N ALA A 129 16.42 -4.75 16.11
CA ALA A 129 17.37 -4.10 17.00
C ALA A 129 17.32 -2.56 16.92
N ASP A 130 16.92 -1.98 15.78
CA ASP A 130 16.79 -0.52 15.63
C ASP A 130 15.63 0.04 16.46
N LEU A 131 14.69 -0.81 16.89
CA LEU A 131 13.53 -0.40 17.68
C LEU A 131 13.79 -0.41 19.20
N ASN A 132 14.99 -0.79 19.64
CA ASN A 132 15.29 -0.84 21.06
C ASN A 132 15.25 0.57 21.68
N GLY A 133 14.41 0.73 22.71
CA GLY A 133 14.20 2.02 23.39
C GLY A 133 13.40 3.04 22.57
N VAL A 134 12.90 2.69 21.39
CA VAL A 134 11.99 3.55 20.62
C VAL A 134 10.65 3.58 21.33
N VAL A 135 10.16 4.78 21.64
CA VAL A 135 8.81 5.01 22.14
C VAL A 135 8.01 5.66 21.02
N GLU A 136 7.03 4.93 20.48
CA GLU A 136 6.13 5.44 19.46
C GLU A 136 5.23 6.55 20.04
N LYS A 137 5.19 7.71 19.38
CA LYS A 137 4.28 8.80 19.72
C LYS A 137 2.92 8.62 19.05
N TYR A 138 2.88 7.96 17.90
CA TYR A 138 1.69 7.77 17.08
C TYR A 138 1.44 6.27 16.79
N PRO A 139 1.30 5.43 17.85
CA PRO A 139 1.07 4.00 17.66
C PRO A 139 -0.20 3.76 16.84
N LEU A 140 -0.20 2.68 16.05
CA LEU A 140 -1.25 2.30 15.09
C LEU A 140 -1.42 3.25 13.89
N ASN A 141 -0.91 4.48 13.96
CA ASN A 141 -1.14 5.53 12.95
C ASN A 141 0.14 6.13 12.38
N SER A 142 1.18 5.32 12.28
CA SER A 142 2.43 5.73 11.68
C SER A 142 3.11 4.56 10.97
N ARG A 143 4.03 4.90 10.07
CA ARG A 143 5.02 3.99 9.53
C ARG A 143 6.37 4.35 10.13
N LEU A 144 7.10 3.38 10.65
CA LEU A 144 8.45 3.60 11.17
C LEU A 144 9.46 3.48 10.03
N VAL A 145 10.30 4.49 9.86
CA VAL A 145 11.32 4.48 8.81
C VAL A 145 12.69 4.83 9.39
N LYS A 146 13.74 4.23 8.85
CA LYS A 146 15.11 4.65 9.16
C LYS A 146 15.52 5.78 8.21
N ARG A 147 15.75 6.98 8.74
CA ARG A 147 16.23 8.15 8.00
C ARG A 147 17.43 8.75 8.72
N ASP A 148 18.54 8.92 8.00
CA ASP A 148 19.79 9.49 8.53
C ASP A 148 20.25 8.83 9.85
N GLY A 149 20.11 7.50 9.92
CA GLY A 149 20.49 6.70 11.08
C GLY A 149 19.51 6.74 12.27
N ARG A 150 18.37 7.44 12.16
CA ARG A 150 17.36 7.56 13.21
C ARG A 150 16.03 6.95 12.81
N VAL A 151 15.27 6.48 13.79
CA VAL A 151 13.89 6.03 13.61
C VAL A 151 12.97 7.25 13.58
N VAL A 152 12.14 7.34 12.54
CA VAL A 152 11.18 8.44 12.33
C VAL A 152 9.79 7.85 12.10
N GLU A 153 8.78 8.45 12.73
CA GLU A 153 7.37 8.16 12.47
C GLU A 153 6.85 8.99 11.29
N GLU A 154 6.53 8.32 10.18
CA GLU A 154 5.70 8.89 9.11
C GLU A 154 4.22 8.76 9.51
N VAL A 155 3.73 9.73 10.28
CA VAL A 155 2.34 9.74 10.79
C VAL A 155 1.32 9.75 9.64
N TYR A 156 0.26 8.93 9.72
CA TYR A 156 -0.85 9.00 8.77
C TYR A 156 -1.86 10.04 9.22
N ARG A 157 -1.88 11.20 8.55
CA ARG A 157 -2.81 12.29 8.88
C ARG A 157 -3.05 13.23 7.71
N ALA A 158 -4.27 13.73 7.62
CA ALA A 158 -4.66 14.76 6.65
C ALA A 158 -3.95 16.11 6.89
N GLY A 159 -3.66 16.41 8.16
CA GLY A 159 -3.24 17.73 8.64
C GLY A 159 -4.41 18.70 8.80
N ARG A 160 -4.28 19.69 9.69
CA ARG A 160 -5.19 20.83 9.86
C ARG A 160 -4.52 21.94 10.66
N LYS A 161 -4.85 23.21 10.39
CA LYS A 161 -4.27 24.39 11.09
C LYS A 161 -2.75 24.27 11.24
N GLU A 162 -2.25 24.18 12.47
CA GLU A 162 -0.83 24.09 12.85
C GLU A 162 -0.24 22.67 12.69
N ILE A 163 -1.06 21.66 12.38
CA ILE A 163 -0.62 20.27 12.22
C ILE A 163 -0.37 20.01 10.73
N PRO A 164 0.89 19.81 10.31
CA PRO A 164 1.22 19.60 8.91
C PRO A 164 0.69 18.24 8.42
N PRO A 165 0.35 18.14 7.12
CA PRO A 165 -0.04 16.87 6.52
C PRO A 165 1.05 15.81 6.68
N GLY A 166 0.62 14.57 6.87
CA GLY A 166 1.51 13.41 6.98
C GLY A 166 1.43 12.49 5.76
N ARG A 167 1.81 11.23 5.96
CA ARG A 167 1.65 10.20 4.94
C ARG A 167 0.15 9.93 4.71
N TYR A 168 -0.23 9.68 3.46
CA TYR A 168 -1.63 9.49 3.03
C TYR A 168 -2.56 10.69 3.29
N ALA A 169 -2.00 11.90 3.44
CA ALA A 169 -2.80 13.09 3.76
C ALA A 169 -3.93 13.36 2.74
N ARG A 170 -3.67 13.14 1.45
CA ARG A 170 -4.67 13.35 0.40
C ARG A 170 -5.84 12.39 0.56
N GLU A 171 -5.56 11.11 0.74
CA GLU A 171 -6.57 10.06 0.92
C GLU A 171 -7.37 10.29 2.20
N LEU A 172 -6.71 10.66 3.29
CA LEU A 172 -7.36 10.94 4.58
C LEU A 172 -8.23 12.20 4.54
N ARG A 173 -7.89 13.23 3.76
CA ARG A 173 -8.80 14.38 3.53
C ARG A 173 -10.08 13.95 2.84
N THR A 174 -10.00 13.04 1.86
CA THR A 174 -11.18 12.50 1.22
C THR A 174 -12.05 11.73 2.22
N VAL A 175 -11.44 10.90 3.07
CA VAL A 175 -12.15 10.20 4.15
C VAL A 175 -12.86 11.19 5.07
N ILE A 176 -12.13 12.19 5.58
CA ILE A 176 -12.70 13.24 6.44
C ILE A 176 -13.89 13.92 5.77
N GLY A 177 -13.78 14.31 4.50
CA GLY A 177 -14.88 14.97 3.79
C GLY A 177 -16.15 14.10 3.67
N PHE A 178 -16.02 12.77 3.63
CA PHE A 178 -17.19 11.87 3.70
C PHE A 178 -17.70 11.71 5.13
N LEU A 179 -16.83 11.67 6.13
CA LEU A 179 -17.24 11.63 7.54
C LEU A 179 -17.98 12.91 7.94
N GLU A 180 -17.55 14.07 7.46
CA GLU A 180 -18.23 15.36 7.70
C GLU A 180 -19.65 15.36 7.10
N LYS A 181 -19.83 14.77 5.91
CA LYS A 181 -21.15 14.60 5.30
C LYS A 181 -22.03 13.64 6.10
N ALA A 182 -21.47 12.54 6.58
CA ALA A 182 -22.20 11.58 7.42
C ALA A 182 -22.63 12.24 8.75
N ARG A 183 -21.73 13.01 9.36
CA ARG A 183 -21.96 13.72 10.62
C ARG A 183 -23.13 14.70 10.53
N ALA A 184 -23.27 15.41 9.40
CA ALA A 184 -24.38 16.35 9.19
C ALA A 184 -25.77 15.69 9.16
N LEU A 185 -25.85 14.36 9.02
CA LEU A 185 -27.08 13.58 8.98
C LEU A 185 -27.28 12.72 10.23
N ALA A 186 -26.32 12.74 11.15
CA ALA A 186 -26.29 11.88 12.32
C ALA A 186 -27.08 12.50 13.48
N ASP A 187 -27.54 11.65 14.41
CA ASP A 187 -28.00 12.15 15.70
C ASP A 187 -26.82 12.69 16.53
N GLU A 188 -27.11 13.33 17.66
CA GLU A 188 -26.10 14.04 18.46
C GLU A 188 -24.97 13.11 18.95
N SER A 189 -25.30 11.89 19.39
CA SER A 189 -24.29 10.96 19.90
C SER A 189 -23.42 10.40 18.78
N GLN A 190 -24.02 10.03 17.65
CA GLN A 190 -23.28 9.61 16.46
C GLN A 190 -22.41 10.72 15.89
N ALA A 191 -22.90 11.97 15.88
CA ALA A 191 -22.14 13.11 15.40
C ALA A 191 -20.89 13.35 16.26
N ALA A 192 -21.00 13.20 17.58
CA ALA A 192 -19.86 13.32 18.50
C ALA A 192 -18.78 12.25 18.22
N VAL A 193 -19.17 10.99 18.01
CA VAL A 193 -18.26 9.89 17.66
C VAL A 193 -17.55 10.19 16.33
N LEU A 194 -18.28 10.65 15.31
CA LEU A 194 -17.72 11.01 14.02
C LEU A 194 -16.74 12.19 14.12
N ASP A 195 -17.03 13.19 14.96
CA ASP A 195 -16.12 14.30 15.22
C ASP A 195 -14.78 13.82 15.81
N ARG A 196 -14.78 12.82 16.71
CA ARG A 196 -13.53 12.23 17.23
C ARG A 196 -12.75 11.45 16.18
N LEU A 197 -13.43 10.73 15.30
CA LEU A 197 -12.76 10.02 14.21
C LEU A 197 -12.14 10.99 13.19
N ILE A 198 -12.87 12.06 12.85
CA ILE A 198 -12.36 13.16 12.02
C ILE A 198 -11.12 13.78 12.68
N ASP A 199 -11.19 14.04 13.99
CA ASP A 199 -10.10 14.60 14.78
C ASP A 199 -8.83 13.71 14.71
N TYR A 200 -9.01 12.40 14.89
CA TYR A 200 -7.92 11.44 14.76
C TYR A 200 -7.29 11.42 13.37
N PHE A 201 -8.09 11.35 12.30
CA PHE A 201 -7.54 11.36 10.94
C PHE A 201 -6.92 12.71 10.55
N ALA A 202 -7.37 13.82 11.13
CA ALA A 202 -6.80 15.12 10.89
C ALA A 202 -5.44 15.31 11.56
N THR A 203 -5.29 14.81 12.80
CA THR A 203 -4.15 15.12 13.67
C THR A 203 -3.14 13.98 13.84
N GLY A 204 -3.63 12.75 13.73
CA GLY A 204 -2.93 11.52 14.11
C GLY A 204 -2.98 11.22 15.62
N ASP A 205 -3.61 12.06 16.45
CA ASP A 205 -3.53 11.97 17.92
C ASP A 205 -4.14 10.67 18.49
N PRO A 206 -3.36 9.80 19.17
CA PRO A 206 -3.89 8.62 19.83
C PRO A 206 -4.97 8.90 20.88
N GLY A 207 -4.96 10.09 21.50
CA GLY A 207 -6.00 10.52 22.44
C GLY A 207 -7.38 10.64 21.77
N ALA A 208 -7.42 11.22 20.57
CA ALA A 208 -8.64 11.31 19.77
C ALA A 208 -9.16 9.93 19.36
N PHE A 209 -8.26 9.01 18.98
CA PHE A 209 -8.66 7.64 18.68
C PHE A 209 -9.21 6.90 19.89
N LYS A 210 -8.60 7.10 21.06
CA LYS A 210 -9.12 6.51 22.30
C LYS A 210 -10.52 7.03 22.62
N ALA A 211 -10.74 8.34 22.52
CA ALA A 211 -12.06 8.93 22.75
C ALA A 211 -13.11 8.36 21.78
N TYR A 212 -12.77 8.23 20.49
CA TYR A 212 -13.62 7.62 19.48
C TYR A 212 -14.06 6.17 19.81
N ASN A 213 -13.23 5.37 20.48
CA ASN A 213 -13.54 3.96 20.76
C ASN A 213 -14.30 3.73 22.09
N ILE A 214 -14.49 4.76 22.91
CA ILE A 214 -15.10 4.64 24.26
C ILE A 214 -16.47 5.32 24.32
N GLU A 215 -16.64 6.41 23.57
CA GLU A 215 -17.91 7.13 23.41
C GLU A 215 -18.83 6.40 22.42
#